data_AF-A0A2W6ZJ90-F1
#
_entry.id   AF-A0A2W6ZJ90-F1
#
_cell.length_a   1.000
_cell.length_b   1.000
_cell.length_c   1.000
_cell.angle_alpha   90.00
_cell.angle_beta   90.00
_cell.angle_gamma   90.00
#
_symmetry.space_group_name_H-M   'P 1'
#
loop_
_entity.id
_entity.type
_entity.pdbx_description
1 polymer ?
#
loop_
_entity_poly.entity_id
_entity_poly.type
_entity_poly.pdbx_seq_one_letter_code
_entity_poly.pdbx_strand_id
1 'polypeptide(L)'
;MIDWSLAATGANDLPYAIPIHPNLVHLTLGLFIVAIGFDIVGALFPLEKRVFKFLAIPATRSNLFDVGWYNMVAAAIITFFTVAAGFYEILLADMAVEGVSAWGLGIKDTMIWHGLGGVLILTLIVAMTVWRGFQRYLWRQDRARQVQWSYLLVGLAVFALMFAQGTLGAHLGGDFGVHVTADQLLRSGGNPNQL
;
A
#
# COMPACT_ATOMS: atom_id res chain seq x y z
N MET A 1 34.53 11.19 10.71
CA MET A 1 33.16 11.48 11.16
C MET A 1 32.50 12.17 9.98
N ILE A 2 31.63 11.49 9.24
CA ILE A 2 30.96 12.08 8.08
C ILE A 2 29.86 12.99 8.63
N ASP A 3 29.95 14.28 8.33
CA ASP A 3 28.91 15.26 8.65
C ASP A 3 27.72 15.01 7.72
N TRP A 4 26.60 14.57 8.30
CA TRP A 4 25.33 14.33 7.58
C TRP A 4 24.51 15.63 7.40
N SER A 5 25.07 16.81 7.66
CA SER A 5 24.40 18.13 7.58
C SER A 5 23.85 18.56 6.21
N LEU A 6 23.93 17.71 5.17
CA LEU A 6 23.48 18.05 3.82
C LEU A 6 21.95 18.06 3.65
N ALA A 7 21.17 17.58 4.61
CA ALA A 7 19.72 17.72 4.62
C ALA A 7 19.30 18.55 5.83
N ALA A 8 19.03 19.84 5.63
CA ALA A 8 18.23 20.58 6.60
C ALA A 8 16.87 19.88 6.69
N THR A 9 16.65 19.15 7.78
CA THR A 9 15.36 18.52 8.03
C THR A 9 14.35 19.60 8.44
N GLY A 10 13.13 19.47 7.92
CA GLY A 10 12.01 20.30 8.31
C GLY A 10 11.48 19.90 9.69
N ALA A 11 10.39 20.54 10.11
CA ALA A 11 9.75 20.31 11.40
C ALA A 11 9.06 18.92 11.54
N ASN A 12 9.26 18.01 10.59
CA ASN A 12 8.82 16.61 10.60
C ASN A 12 10.02 15.62 10.54
N ASP A 13 11.25 16.09 10.77
CA ASP A 13 12.52 15.36 10.61
C ASP A 13 12.83 14.85 9.20
N LEU A 14 12.11 15.33 8.18
CA LEU A 14 12.33 14.97 6.77
C LEU A 14 12.85 16.17 5.96
N PRO A 15 13.59 15.95 4.86
CA PRO A 15 14.02 17.04 3.97
C PRO A 15 12.89 17.61 3.10
N TYR A 16 11.63 17.22 3.36
CA TYR A 16 10.45 17.63 2.63
C TYR A 16 9.25 17.72 3.59
N ALA A 17 8.30 18.61 3.28
CA ALA A 17 7.20 18.94 4.20
C ALA A 17 6.16 17.82 4.36
N ILE A 18 5.96 16.98 3.33
CA ILE A 18 4.90 15.97 3.32
C ILE A 18 5.53 14.59 3.18
N PRO A 19 5.34 13.67 4.16
CA PRO A 19 5.79 12.29 4.06
C PRO A 19 5.35 11.64 2.75
N ILE A 20 6.29 11.02 2.04
CA ILE A 20 6.06 10.42 0.72
C ILE A 20 5.52 9.00 0.90
N HIS A 21 6.01 8.26 1.89
CA HIS A 21 5.63 6.87 2.12
C HIS A 21 4.11 6.69 2.27
N PRO A 22 3.38 7.42 3.13
CA PRO A 22 1.93 7.26 3.25
C PRO A 22 1.20 7.53 1.94
N ASN A 23 1.64 8.50 1.13
CA ASN A 23 1.03 8.78 -0.17
C ASN A 23 1.22 7.61 -1.15
N LEU A 24 2.42 7.02 -1.18
CA LEU A 24 2.69 5.83 -1.99
C LEU A 24 1.96 4.58 -1.49
N VAL A 25 1.71 4.47 -0.17
CA VAL A 25 0.86 3.41 0.40
C VAL A 25 -0.57 3.52 -0.14
N HIS A 26 -1.17 4.72 -0.13
CA HIS A 26 -2.51 4.92 -0.68
C HIS A 26 -2.59 4.58 -2.17
N LEU A 27 -1.58 4.98 -2.94
CA LEU A 27 -1.51 4.65 -4.36
C LEU A 27 -1.38 3.13 -4.58
N THR A 28 -0.47 2.46 -3.88
CA THR A 28 -0.30 1.00 -3.93
C THR A 28 -1.59 0.28 -3.57
N LEU A 29 -2.26 0.70 -2.48
CA LEU A 29 -3.52 0.13 -2.03
C LEU A 29 -4.62 0.33 -3.07
N GLY A 30 -4.77 1.53 -3.61
CA GLY A 30 -5.75 1.84 -4.66
C GLY A 30 -5.54 0.98 -5.91
N LEU A 31 -4.31 0.90 -6.41
CA LEU A 31 -3.96 0.08 -7.57
C LEU A 31 -4.26 -1.41 -7.30
N PHE A 32 -3.89 -1.93 -6.14
CA PHE A 32 -4.13 -3.33 -5.80
C PHE A 32 -5.64 -3.66 -5.65
N ILE A 33 -6.42 -2.78 -4.99
CA ILE A 33 -7.87 -2.92 -4.87
C ILE A 33 -8.52 -2.92 -6.26
N VAL A 34 -8.16 -1.97 -7.11
CA VAL A 34 -8.68 -1.89 -8.48
C VAL A 34 -8.30 -3.15 -9.26
N ALA A 35 -7.06 -3.63 -9.12
CA ALA A 35 -6.60 -4.83 -9.80
C ALA A 35 -7.48 -6.05 -9.47
N ILE A 36 -7.58 -6.40 -8.18
CA ILE A 36 -8.35 -7.57 -7.72
C ILE A 36 -9.85 -7.36 -7.92
N GLY A 37 -10.37 -6.16 -7.69
CA GLY A 37 -11.78 -5.83 -7.89
C GLY A 37 -12.23 -6.07 -9.32
N PHE A 38 -11.49 -5.56 -10.30
CA PHE A 38 -11.81 -5.77 -11.72
C PHE A 38 -11.66 -7.23 -12.16
N ASP A 39 -10.74 -7.98 -11.56
CA ASP A 39 -10.63 -9.41 -11.83
C ASP A 39 -11.79 -10.22 -11.26
N ILE A 40 -12.33 -9.82 -10.09
CA ILE A 40 -13.53 -10.42 -9.51
C ILE A 40 -14.73 -10.13 -10.41
N VAL A 41 -14.95 -8.87 -10.79
CA VAL A 41 -16.01 -8.45 -11.73
C VAL A 41 -15.86 -9.21 -13.05
N GLY A 42 -14.66 -9.30 -13.60
CA GLY A 42 -14.36 -10.10 -14.79
C GLY A 42 -14.66 -11.59 -14.59
N ALA A 43 -14.35 -12.17 -13.44
CA ALA A 43 -14.64 -13.57 -13.14
C ALA A 43 -16.15 -13.83 -13.00
N LEU A 44 -16.90 -12.90 -12.41
CA LEU A 44 -18.34 -12.95 -12.16
C LEU A 44 -19.20 -12.39 -13.31
N PHE A 45 -18.58 -11.86 -14.36
CA PHE A 45 -19.24 -11.23 -15.50
C PHE A 45 -20.49 -11.95 -16.05
N PRO A 46 -20.54 -13.30 -16.17
CA PRO A 46 -21.75 -14.00 -16.60
C PRO A 46 -22.99 -13.72 -15.73
N LEU A 47 -22.80 -13.49 -14.42
CA LEU A 47 -23.85 -13.15 -13.46
C LEU A 47 -24.20 -11.65 -13.56
N GLU A 48 -23.18 -10.80 -13.67
CA GLU A 48 -23.31 -9.33 -13.67
C GLU A 48 -23.79 -8.75 -15.00
N LYS A 49 -23.73 -9.53 -16.10
CA LYS A 49 -24.16 -9.10 -17.44
C LYS A 49 -25.59 -8.52 -17.45
N ARG A 50 -26.47 -9.00 -16.56
CA ARG A 50 -27.84 -8.46 -16.40
C ARG A 50 -27.84 -7.03 -15.87
N VAL A 51 -26.96 -6.72 -14.91
CA VAL A 51 -26.81 -5.39 -14.32
C VAL A 51 -26.18 -4.42 -15.31
N PHE A 52 -25.08 -4.80 -15.98
CA PHE A 52 -24.45 -3.96 -17.00
C PHE A 52 -25.41 -3.64 -18.15
N LYS A 53 -26.20 -4.63 -18.59
CA LYS A 53 -27.22 -4.41 -19.62
C LYS A 53 -28.35 -3.50 -19.13
N PHE A 54 -28.79 -3.66 -17.88
CA PHE A 54 -29.79 -2.79 -17.27
C PHE A 54 -29.31 -1.33 -17.18
N LEU A 55 -28.05 -1.11 -16.84
CA LEU A 55 -27.43 0.22 -16.74
C LEU A 55 -26.92 0.77 -18.08
N ALA A 56 -27.10 0.04 -19.20
CA ALA A 56 -26.59 0.39 -20.52
C ALA A 56 -25.06 0.66 -20.58
N ILE A 57 -24.29 0.01 -19.71
CA ILE A 57 -22.82 0.17 -19.68
C ILE A 57 -22.20 -0.78 -20.72
N PRO A 58 -21.48 -0.28 -21.74
CA PRO A 58 -20.80 -1.10 -22.72
C PRO A 58 -19.53 -1.72 -22.11
N ALA A 59 -19.69 -2.81 -21.35
CA ALA A 59 -18.59 -3.54 -20.74
C ALA A 59 -18.29 -4.84 -21.50
N THR A 60 -17.02 -5.05 -21.86
CA THR A 60 -16.52 -6.34 -22.34
C THR A 60 -15.70 -7.01 -21.26
N ARG A 61 -15.85 -8.33 -21.13
CA ARG A 61 -15.19 -9.12 -20.10
C ARG A 61 -13.65 -9.05 -20.18
N SER A 62 -13.10 -9.02 -21.40
CA SER A 62 -11.66 -8.90 -21.63
C SER A 62 -11.12 -7.57 -21.08
N ASN A 63 -11.83 -6.46 -21.30
CA ASN A 63 -11.38 -5.14 -20.87
C ASN A 63 -11.33 -5.06 -19.33
N LEU A 64 -12.23 -5.74 -18.62
CA LEU A 64 -12.18 -5.83 -17.15
C LEU A 64 -10.88 -6.51 -16.69
N PHE A 65 -10.49 -7.62 -17.33
CA PHE A 65 -9.23 -8.29 -17.02
C PHE A 65 -7.99 -7.49 -17.44
N ASP A 66 -8.09 -6.61 -18.44
CA ASP A 66 -7.03 -5.68 -18.82
C ASP A 66 -6.82 -4.61 -17.76
N VAL A 67 -7.91 -4.00 -17.25
CA VAL A 67 -7.83 -3.06 -16.11
C VAL A 67 -7.20 -3.75 -14.91
N GLY A 68 -7.66 -4.97 -14.60
CA GLY A 68 -7.09 -5.77 -13.53
C GLY A 68 -5.57 -6.00 -13.68
N TRP A 69 -5.14 -6.36 -14.90
CA TRP A 69 -3.75 -6.64 -15.22
C TRP A 69 -2.84 -5.40 -15.06
N TYR A 70 -3.17 -4.29 -15.72
CA TYR A 70 -2.32 -3.11 -15.71
C TYR A 70 -2.22 -2.47 -14.32
N ASN A 71 -3.29 -2.52 -13.53
CA ASN A 71 -3.25 -2.06 -12.14
C ASN A 71 -2.38 -2.99 -11.27
N MET A 72 -2.40 -4.31 -11.48
CA MET A 72 -1.53 -5.24 -10.76
C MET A 72 -0.05 -4.97 -11.06
N VAL A 73 0.30 -4.76 -12.34
CA VAL A 73 1.66 -4.39 -12.75
C VAL A 73 2.09 -3.04 -12.16
N ALA A 74 1.22 -2.03 -12.24
CA ALA A 74 1.50 -0.73 -11.65
C ALA A 74 1.68 -0.83 -10.12
N ALA A 75 0.82 -1.59 -9.43
CA ALA A 75 0.95 -1.83 -8.00
C ALA A 75 2.31 -2.46 -7.66
N ALA A 76 2.75 -3.48 -8.41
CA ALA A 76 4.06 -4.11 -8.20
C ALA A 76 5.21 -3.11 -8.32
N ILE A 77 5.19 -2.25 -9.35
CA ILE A 77 6.22 -1.23 -9.56
C ILE A 77 6.21 -0.19 -8.42
N ILE A 78 5.04 0.37 -8.11
CA ILE A 78 4.90 1.42 -7.09
C ILE A 78 5.21 0.90 -5.69
N THR A 79 4.96 -0.38 -5.40
CA THR A 79 5.24 -0.96 -4.08
C THR A 79 6.73 -0.94 -3.76
N PHE A 80 7.63 -1.07 -4.74
CA PHE A 80 9.07 -0.91 -4.50
C PHE A 80 9.40 0.49 -3.94
N PHE A 81 8.86 1.53 -4.57
CA PHE A 81 9.03 2.90 -4.10
C PHE A 81 8.35 3.14 -2.76
N THR A 82 7.20 2.52 -2.54
CA THR A 82 6.46 2.59 -1.26
C THR A 82 7.31 2.05 -0.11
N VAL A 83 7.90 0.86 -0.28
CA VAL A 83 8.75 0.23 0.72
C VAL A 83 10.06 0.99 0.89
N ALA A 84 10.70 1.43 -0.20
CA ALA A 84 11.92 2.22 -0.13
C ALA A 84 11.73 3.54 0.63
N ALA A 85 10.65 4.28 0.33
CA ALA A 85 10.31 5.49 1.06
C ALA A 85 10.05 5.20 2.54
N GLY A 86 9.36 4.11 2.86
CA GLY A 86 9.08 3.72 4.26
C GLY A 86 10.36 3.45 5.05
N PHE A 87 11.32 2.72 4.47
CA PHE A 87 12.63 2.53 5.11
C PHE A 87 13.41 3.82 5.25
N TYR A 88 13.41 4.68 4.22
CA TYR A 88 14.12 5.95 4.27
C TYR A 88 13.56 6.87 5.38
N GLU A 89 12.24 7.01 5.45
CA GLU A 89 11.58 7.83 6.46
C GLU A 89 11.84 7.29 7.88
N ILE A 90 11.69 5.97 8.09
CA ILE A 90 11.99 5.34 9.39
C ILE A 90 13.44 5.57 9.85
N LEU A 91 14.42 5.61 8.95
CA LEU A 91 15.82 5.89 9.32
C LEU A 91 16.03 7.30 9.88
N LEU A 92 15.10 8.23 9.60
CA LEU A 92 15.11 9.61 10.06
C LEU A 92 14.13 9.85 11.22
N ALA A 93 13.39 8.84 11.66
CA ALA A 93 12.38 8.99 12.70
C ALA A 93 13.01 9.11 14.10
N ASP A 94 12.49 10.03 14.91
CA ASP A 94 12.77 10.07 16.35
C ASP A 94 12.02 8.94 17.08
N MET A 95 12.80 8.09 17.78
CA MET A 95 12.33 6.90 18.47
C MET A 95 12.23 7.07 19.99
N ALA A 96 12.36 8.31 20.49
CA ALA A 96 12.36 8.62 21.92
C ALA A 96 10.97 8.59 22.59
N VAL A 97 9.91 8.21 21.86
CA VAL A 97 8.53 8.22 22.36
C VAL A 97 8.24 7.00 23.22
N GLU A 98 7.80 7.24 24.45
CA GLU A 98 7.28 6.20 25.34
C GLU A 98 5.77 6.02 25.16
N GLY A 99 5.28 4.79 25.32
CA GLY A 99 3.86 4.45 25.20
C GLY A 99 3.62 3.17 24.40
N VAL A 100 2.34 2.82 24.27
CA VAL A 100 1.87 1.68 23.46
C VAL A 100 0.73 2.12 22.56
N SER A 101 0.65 1.52 21.38
CA SER A 101 -0.45 1.70 20.43
C SER A 101 -1.74 1.03 20.93
N ALA A 102 -2.84 1.24 20.22
CA ALA A 102 -4.11 0.56 20.48
C ALA A 102 -4.02 -0.98 20.42
N TRP A 103 -2.99 -1.54 19.75
CA TRP A 103 -2.72 -2.97 19.70
C TRP A 103 -1.78 -3.46 20.81
N GLY A 104 -1.42 -2.60 21.76
CA GLY A 104 -0.51 -2.91 22.86
C GLY A 104 0.96 -3.01 22.46
N LEU A 105 1.32 -2.59 21.25
CA LEU A 105 2.70 -2.60 20.75
C LEU A 105 3.38 -1.26 21.03
N GLY A 106 4.62 -1.30 21.50
CA GLY A 106 5.47 -0.09 21.58
C GLY A 106 5.95 0.37 20.19
N ILE A 107 6.58 1.54 20.13
CA ILE A 107 7.04 2.14 18.87
C ILE A 107 8.00 1.22 18.10
N LYS A 108 9.00 0.64 18.78
CA LYS A 108 10.00 -0.24 18.15
C LYS A 108 9.38 -1.51 17.57
N ASP A 109 8.48 -2.15 18.32
CA ASP A 109 7.79 -3.36 17.86
C ASP A 109 6.88 -3.05 16.68
N THR A 110 6.12 -1.96 16.76
CA THR A 110 5.24 -1.49 15.68
C THR A 110 6.06 -1.25 14.41
N MET A 111 7.21 -0.60 14.52
CA MET A 111 8.08 -0.28 13.40
C MET A 111 8.71 -1.53 12.76
N ILE A 112 9.13 -2.50 13.56
CA ILE A 112 9.66 -3.79 13.08
C ILE A 112 8.57 -4.56 12.33
N TRP A 113 7.39 -4.72 12.94
CA TRP A 113 6.27 -5.43 12.30
C TRP A 113 5.77 -4.71 11.06
N HIS A 114 5.79 -3.37 11.06
CA HIS A 114 5.43 -2.58 9.90
C HIS A 114 6.42 -2.75 8.75
N GLY A 115 7.72 -2.60 9.03
CA GLY A 115 8.79 -2.75 8.04
C GLY A 115 8.87 -4.17 7.45
N LEU A 116 8.86 -5.21 8.29
CA LEU A 116 8.87 -6.61 7.82
C LEU A 116 7.61 -6.94 7.01
N GLY A 117 6.45 -6.47 7.47
CA GLY A 117 5.20 -6.67 6.74
C GLY A 117 5.15 -5.95 5.40
N GLY A 118 5.75 -4.76 5.30
CA GLY A 118 5.90 -4.04 4.04
C GLY A 118 6.71 -4.84 3.01
N VAL A 119 7.85 -5.42 3.42
CA VAL A 119 8.67 -6.29 2.55
C VAL A 119 7.92 -7.56 2.14
N LEU A 120 7.17 -8.17 3.06
CA LEU A 120 6.33 -9.32 2.78
C LEU A 120 5.25 -8.98 1.74
N ILE A 121 4.53 -7.86 1.91
CA ILE A 121 3.50 -7.41 0.97
C ILE A 121 4.10 -7.13 -0.41
N LEU A 122 5.26 -6.47 -0.49
CA LEU A 122 5.97 -6.28 -1.76
C LEU A 122 6.22 -7.61 -2.47
N THR A 123 6.75 -8.59 -1.74
CA THR A 123 7.03 -9.91 -2.29
C THR A 123 5.76 -10.59 -2.78
N LEU A 124 4.66 -10.49 -2.02
CA LEU A 124 3.36 -11.06 -2.37
C LEU A 124 2.76 -10.37 -3.61
N ILE A 125 2.80 -9.04 -3.71
CA ILE A 125 2.31 -8.31 -4.89
C ILE A 125 3.11 -8.69 -6.13
N VAL A 126 4.44 -8.76 -6.05
CA VAL A 126 5.30 -9.19 -7.16
C VAL A 126 4.98 -10.63 -7.56
N ALA A 127 4.89 -11.56 -6.60
CA ALA A 127 4.56 -12.95 -6.86
C ALA A 127 3.18 -13.10 -7.51
N MET A 128 2.19 -12.36 -7.03
CA MET A 128 0.84 -12.32 -7.62
C MET A 128 0.87 -11.74 -9.03
N THR A 129 1.67 -10.72 -9.29
CA THR A 129 1.83 -10.13 -10.63
C THR A 129 2.42 -11.14 -11.60
N VAL A 130 3.46 -11.86 -11.20
CA VAL A 130 4.05 -12.94 -11.99
C VAL A 130 3.03 -14.05 -12.24
N TRP A 131 2.35 -14.52 -11.20
CA TRP A 131 1.29 -15.52 -11.31
C TRP A 131 0.20 -15.07 -12.30
N ARG A 132 -0.23 -13.81 -12.19
CA ARG A 132 -1.21 -13.24 -13.12
C ARG A 132 -0.67 -13.18 -14.55
N GLY A 133 0.61 -12.85 -14.74
CA GLY A 133 1.26 -12.89 -16.05
C GLY A 133 1.22 -14.28 -16.67
N PHE A 134 1.53 -15.32 -15.90
CA PHE A 134 1.38 -16.71 -16.34
C PHE A 134 -0.07 -17.04 -16.73
N GLN A 135 -1.05 -16.63 -15.93
CA GLN A 135 -2.46 -16.80 -16.29
C GLN A 135 -2.82 -16.11 -17.61
N ARG A 136 -2.35 -14.87 -17.79
CA ARG A 136 -2.66 -14.04 -18.96
C ARG A 136 -2.02 -14.55 -20.25
N TYR A 137 -0.75 -14.93 -20.22
CA TYR A 137 0.04 -15.18 -21.43
C TYR A 137 0.35 -16.65 -21.70
N LEU A 138 0.17 -17.55 -20.72
CA LEU A 138 0.57 -18.96 -20.88
C LEU A 138 -0.55 -19.94 -20.54
N TRP A 139 -1.21 -19.79 -19.39
CA TRP A 139 -2.13 -20.80 -18.87
C TRP A 139 -3.58 -20.60 -19.30
N ARG A 140 -4.02 -19.35 -19.49
CA ARG A 140 -5.45 -19.02 -19.67
C ARG A 140 -5.71 -17.96 -20.75
N GLN A 141 -4.75 -17.70 -21.66
CA GLN A 141 -4.88 -16.71 -22.73
C GLN A 141 -6.16 -16.90 -23.58
N ASP A 142 -6.53 -18.15 -23.86
CA ASP A 142 -7.70 -18.50 -24.69
C ASP A 142 -8.97 -18.78 -23.88
N ARG A 143 -8.96 -18.50 -22.57
CA ARG A 143 -10.09 -18.80 -21.68
C ARG A 143 -10.93 -17.56 -21.44
N ALA A 144 -12.25 -17.72 -21.54
CA ALA A 144 -13.19 -16.63 -21.22
C ALA A 144 -13.03 -16.10 -19.79
N ARG A 145 -12.65 -16.94 -18.82
CA ARG A 145 -12.19 -16.51 -17.49
C ARG A 145 -10.67 -16.58 -17.45
N GLN A 146 -10.02 -15.42 -17.51
CA GLN A 146 -8.57 -15.32 -17.58
C GLN A 146 -7.88 -15.57 -16.23
N VAL A 147 -8.59 -15.43 -15.10
CA VAL A 147 -8.04 -15.64 -13.75
C VAL A 147 -8.50 -16.93 -13.07
N GLN A 148 -7.70 -17.44 -12.13
CA GLN A 148 -8.09 -18.57 -11.25
C GLN A 148 -8.73 -18.07 -9.95
N TRP A 149 -9.61 -18.87 -9.36
CA TRP A 149 -10.22 -18.55 -8.06
C TRP A 149 -9.21 -18.49 -6.91
N SER A 150 -8.20 -19.36 -6.93
CA SER A 150 -7.13 -19.34 -5.93
C SER A 150 -6.34 -18.04 -5.96
N TYR A 151 -6.08 -17.49 -7.16
CA TYR A 151 -5.46 -16.17 -7.32
C TYR A 151 -6.31 -15.06 -6.68
N LEU A 152 -7.63 -15.07 -6.90
CA LEU A 152 -8.55 -14.10 -6.29
C LEU A 152 -8.61 -14.23 -4.77
N LEU A 153 -8.65 -15.47 -4.25
CA LEU A 153 -8.66 -15.71 -2.80
C LEU A 153 -7.36 -15.21 -2.14
N VAL A 154 -6.21 -15.47 -2.76
CA VAL A 154 -4.92 -14.94 -2.29
C VAL A 154 -4.92 -13.41 -2.37
N GLY A 155 -5.49 -12.81 -3.42
CA GLY A 155 -5.64 -11.36 -3.52
C GLY A 155 -6.45 -10.76 -2.37
N LEU A 156 -7.56 -11.38 -1.99
CA LEU A 156 -8.36 -10.96 -0.83
C LEU A 156 -7.60 -11.13 0.49
N ALA A 157 -6.81 -12.20 0.64
CA ALA A 157 -5.96 -12.39 1.81
C ALA A 157 -4.86 -11.32 1.90
N VAL A 158 -4.20 -10.99 0.79
CA VAL A 158 -3.22 -9.90 0.71
C VAL A 158 -3.88 -8.56 1.02
N PHE A 159 -5.09 -8.30 0.55
CA PHE A 159 -5.84 -7.10 0.89
C PHE A 159 -6.08 -6.96 2.40
N ALA A 160 -6.43 -8.05 3.10
CA ALA A 160 -6.56 -8.04 4.55
C ALA A 160 -5.22 -7.77 5.26
N LEU A 161 -4.11 -8.32 4.75
CA LEU A 161 -2.77 -8.03 5.26
C LEU A 161 -2.39 -6.55 5.05
N MET A 162 -2.74 -5.97 3.89
CA MET A 162 -2.52 -4.54 3.63
C MET A 162 -3.31 -3.65 4.60
N PHE A 163 -4.54 -4.04 4.96
CA PHE A 163 -5.32 -3.33 5.98
C PHE A 163 -4.64 -3.37 7.35
N ALA A 164 -4.18 -4.54 7.79
CA ALA A 164 -3.42 -4.67 9.03
C ALA A 164 -2.15 -3.82 9.00
N GLN A 165 -1.44 -3.79 7.88
CA GLN A 165 -0.23 -2.98 7.72
C GLN A 165 -0.48 -1.48 7.66
N GLY A 166 -1.56 -1.05 7.00
CA GLY A 166 -2.00 0.33 7.04
C GLY A 166 -2.33 0.77 8.47
N THR A 167 -2.89 -0.13 9.29
CA THR A 167 -3.19 0.15 10.70
C THR A 167 -1.90 0.32 11.53
N LEU A 168 -0.90 -0.53 11.34
CA LEU A 168 0.40 -0.35 12.01
C LEU A 168 1.09 0.97 11.60
N GLY A 169 1.03 1.32 10.31
CA GLY A 169 1.51 2.63 9.83
C GLY A 169 0.74 3.80 10.45
N ALA A 170 -0.58 3.65 10.63
CA ALA A 170 -1.40 4.65 11.30
C ALA A 170 -1.05 4.80 12.80
N HIS A 171 -0.66 3.72 13.50
CA HIS A 171 -0.13 3.85 14.87
C HIS A 171 1.19 4.61 14.89
N LEU A 172 2.11 4.37 13.94
CA LEU A 172 3.36 5.13 13.84
C LEU A 172 3.11 6.64 13.70
N GLY A 173 2.17 7.04 12.84
CA GLY A 173 1.81 8.45 12.68
C GLY A 173 0.99 9.00 13.85
N GLY A 174 -0.10 8.33 14.22
CA GLY A 174 -1.11 8.86 15.15
C GLY A 174 -0.80 8.65 16.64
N ASP A 175 -0.24 7.50 17.00
CA ASP A 175 0.07 7.19 18.40
C ASP A 175 1.49 7.64 18.78
N PHE A 176 2.42 7.57 17.82
CA PHE A 176 3.84 7.86 18.06
C PHE A 176 4.33 9.15 17.38
N GLY A 177 3.51 9.84 16.58
CA GLY A 177 3.86 11.13 15.97
C GLY A 177 5.02 11.07 14.97
N VAL A 178 5.29 9.90 14.37
CA VAL A 178 6.38 9.72 13.41
C VAL A 178 6.10 10.57 12.17
N HIS A 179 7.00 11.53 11.90
CA HIS A 179 6.90 12.53 10.83
C HIS A 179 5.63 13.39 10.83
N VAL A 180 4.97 13.53 11.98
CA VAL A 180 3.85 14.45 12.17
C VAL A 180 4.40 15.79 12.67
N THR A 181 4.38 16.80 11.80
CA THR A 181 4.91 18.14 12.10
C THR A 181 4.35 18.73 13.39
N ALA A 182 3.03 18.60 13.60
CA ALA A 182 2.39 19.15 14.78
C ALA A 182 2.91 18.51 16.08
N ASP A 183 3.08 17.18 16.09
CA ASP A 183 3.56 16.45 17.27
C ASP A 183 5.02 16.77 17.58
N GLN A 184 5.86 16.92 16.56
CA GLN A 184 7.25 17.30 16.73
C GLN A 184 7.42 18.75 17.23
N LEU A 185 6.58 19.67 16.74
CA LEU A 185 6.53 21.03 17.27
C LEU A 185 6.09 21.04 18.74
N LEU A 186 5.04 20.30 19.10
CA LEU A 186 4.60 20.20 20.49
C LEU A 186 5.69 19.63 21.41
N ARG A 187 6.43 18.62 20.96
CA ARG A 187 7.55 18.01 21.73
C ARG A 187 8.74 18.95 21.89
N SER A 188 9.02 19.76 20.89
CA SER A 188 10.11 20.76 20.93
C SER A 188 9.70 22.07 21.63
N GLY A 189 8.47 22.16 22.16
CA GLY A 189 7.95 23.36 22.82
C GLY A 189 7.50 24.48 21.87
N GLY A 190 7.36 24.18 20.58
CA GLY A 190 6.84 25.09 19.55
C GLY A 190 5.30 25.14 19.51
N ASN A 191 4.77 26.04 18.67
CA ASN A 191 3.33 26.21 18.46
C ASN A 191 2.93 25.73 17.05
N PRO A 192 2.13 24.65 16.93
CA PRO A 192 1.72 24.12 15.63
C PRO A 192 0.76 25.04 14.85
N ASN A 193 0.16 26.05 15.49
CA ASN A 193 -0.76 27.00 14.84
C ASN A 193 -0.04 28.19 14.17
N GLN A 194 1.30 28.18 14.11
CA GLN A 194 2.11 29.25 13.53
C GLN A 194 2.70 28.91 12.15
N LEU A 195 2.39 27.72 11.61
CA LEU A 195 2.77 27.27 10.27
C LEU A 195 1.66 27.49 9.25
#